data_AF-A0A7D9JHY2-F1
#
_entry.id   AF-A0A7D9JHY2-F1
#
_cell.length_a   1.000
_cell.length_b   1.000
_cell.length_c   1.000
_cell.angle_alpha   90.00
_cell.angle_beta   90.00
_cell.angle_gamma   90.00
#
_symmetry.space_group_name_H-M   'P 1'
#
loop_
_entity.id
_entity.type
_entity.pdbx_description
1 polymer ?
#
loop_
_entity_poly.entity_id
_entity_poly.type
_entity_poly.pdbx_seq_one_letter_code
_entity_poly.pdbx_strand_id
1 'polypeptide(L)'
;MTVETDDDIISDGNCSPDVGPPTDNPSEDIVYNDSTEMSSFLPVGEQQQQEIEAVRNQLSENEPMPWPAVENEPINEYQISHLATMAFPTLFPDGKGDPTNQAEIIDGKWVYRFANHPRFSYWAFNMIQRKRILQQSGIFLKQNPGEAHLTIDELREMAASNNASVFMSKVSRYIGNIAGTNAYWNRVREELKAIITSVGAPTLFFTFSSADMHWPELHALFKTDTDNELGNSTSDTALKNFLAQKFKDENDCSDTTELDQVIEAGQKAADTVCQYVDWLLSTVNPNSPDEDMWIRPEIHPCQRSHDIPEHEKQSDYVDLLNMVQRHARCSTSYCLRKKSNETELKCRFHFPFDICPKTKLEFEKIHTSGDNEHYRAKIVTKRNDSRLNNHQQLQLQG
;
A
#
# COMPACT_ATOMS: atom_id res chain seq x y z
N MET A 1 -18.09 -14.52 52.82
CA MET A 1 -17.28 -15.76 52.73
C MET A 1 -15.93 -15.34 52.21
N THR A 2 -14.95 -15.35 53.10
CA THR A 2 -13.53 -15.14 52.83
C THR A 2 -12.95 -16.39 52.16
N VAL A 3 -12.22 -16.19 51.06
CA VAL A 3 -11.29 -17.15 50.44
C VAL A 3 -10.20 -16.26 49.83
N GLU A 4 -9.15 -15.92 50.59
CA GLU A 4 -7.83 -16.59 50.62
C GLU A 4 -7.22 -16.74 49.22
N THR A 5 -6.26 -15.85 48.97
CA THR A 5 -5.39 -15.73 47.80
C THR A 5 -4.21 -16.69 47.94
N ASP A 6 -4.04 -17.59 46.98
CA ASP A 6 -2.75 -18.25 46.76
C ASP A 6 -1.93 -17.41 45.78
N ASP A 7 -1.00 -16.64 46.34
CA ASP A 7 0.06 -15.92 45.61
C ASP A 7 1.13 -16.93 45.15
N ASP A 8 0.94 -17.53 43.98
CA ASP A 8 2.05 -18.13 43.25
C ASP A 8 2.72 -17.04 42.38
N ILE A 9 3.75 -16.41 42.95
CA ILE A 9 4.68 -15.52 42.26
C ILE A 9 5.45 -16.36 41.23
N ILE A 10 4.99 -16.39 39.99
CA ILE A 10 5.80 -16.83 38.85
C ILE A 10 6.62 -15.63 38.40
N SER A 11 7.94 -15.70 38.57
CA SER A 11 8.87 -14.69 38.04
C SER A 11 8.79 -14.67 36.51
N ASP A 12 8.27 -13.60 35.95
CA ASP A 12 8.09 -13.41 34.50
C ASP A 12 9.41 -13.02 33.80
N GLY A 13 10.41 -13.88 33.95
CA GLY A 13 11.76 -13.66 33.44
C GLY A 13 11.98 -14.05 31.98
N ASN A 14 10.94 -14.40 31.20
CA ASN A 14 11.14 -14.88 29.82
C ASN A 14 9.89 -14.74 28.91
N CYS A 15 9.26 -13.57 28.86
CA CYS A 15 8.30 -13.28 27.79
C CYS A 15 9.03 -12.77 26.55
N SER A 16 9.19 -13.64 25.55
CA SER A 16 9.61 -13.26 24.19
C SER A 16 8.59 -12.28 23.61
N PRO A 17 9.00 -11.15 23.00
CA PRO A 17 8.04 -10.26 22.34
C PRO A 17 7.37 -10.99 21.17
N ASP A 18 6.06 -10.83 21.04
CA ASP A 18 5.24 -11.33 19.95
C ASP A 18 5.71 -10.71 18.62
N VAL A 19 6.51 -11.47 17.88
CA VAL A 19 6.87 -11.20 16.50
C VAL A 19 5.77 -11.85 15.68
N GLY A 20 4.84 -11.02 15.20
CA GLY A 20 3.78 -11.44 14.27
C GLY A 20 4.32 -12.30 13.11
N PRO A 21 3.42 -12.93 12.33
CA PRO A 21 3.75 -14.05 11.45
C PRO A 21 4.96 -13.74 10.54
N PRO A 22 6.00 -14.61 10.52
CA PRO A 22 7.13 -14.45 9.62
C PRO A 22 6.65 -14.50 8.17
N THR A 23 6.82 -13.41 7.43
CA THR A 23 6.67 -13.44 5.98
C THR A 23 8.02 -13.83 5.37
N ASP A 24 8.18 -15.13 5.10
CA ASP A 24 9.38 -15.69 4.47
C ASP A 24 9.46 -15.43 2.94
N ASN A 25 8.67 -14.47 2.43
CA ASN A 25 8.51 -14.24 0.99
C ASN A 25 9.21 -12.94 0.54
N PRO A 26 10.44 -12.99 0.00
CA PRO A 26 11.19 -11.80 -0.41
C PRO A 26 10.64 -11.08 -1.66
N SER A 27 9.57 -11.60 -2.28
CA SER A 27 8.95 -11.03 -3.49
C SER A 27 7.69 -10.21 -3.24
N GLU A 28 7.17 -10.15 -2.01
CA GLU A 28 5.91 -9.42 -1.74
C GLU A 28 6.09 -7.89 -1.63
N ASP A 29 7.34 -7.39 -1.53
CA ASP A 29 7.64 -5.96 -1.28
C ASP A 29 8.52 -5.31 -2.38
N ILE A 30 8.30 -5.62 -3.66
CA ILE A 30 8.91 -4.87 -4.78
C ILE A 30 7.86 -3.93 -5.39
N VAL A 31 7.89 -2.65 -4.99
CA VAL A 31 7.01 -1.61 -5.55
C VAL A 31 7.64 -0.89 -6.77
N TYR A 32 8.86 -1.21 -7.17
CA TYR A 32 9.48 -0.63 -8.38
C TYR A 32 10.53 -1.57 -8.96
N ASN A 33 10.51 -1.76 -10.29
CA ASN A 33 11.53 -2.51 -11.04
C ASN A 33 12.22 -1.56 -12.04
N ASP A 34 13.54 -1.37 -11.88
CA ASP A 34 14.41 -0.51 -12.70
C ASP A 34 14.70 -1.05 -14.12
N SER A 35 14.10 -2.18 -14.54
CA SER A 35 14.39 -2.81 -15.84
C SER A 35 13.37 -2.55 -16.94
N THR A 36 12.59 -1.46 -16.86
CA THR A 36 11.70 -1.03 -17.95
C THR A 36 12.13 0.31 -18.53
N GLU A 37 13.37 0.38 -19.03
CA GLU A 37 13.74 1.40 -20.01
C GLU A 37 13.03 1.09 -21.34
N MET A 38 12.24 2.08 -21.79
CA MET A 38 11.52 2.08 -23.04
C MET A 38 12.50 2.08 -24.23
N SER A 39 12.30 1.15 -25.15
CA SER A 39 12.86 1.18 -26.49
C SER A 39 11.76 1.51 -27.49
N SER A 40 12.10 2.36 -28.49
CA SER A 40 11.54 2.48 -29.85
C SER A 40 10.91 3.83 -30.19
N PHE A 41 11.09 4.47 -31.36
CA PHE A 41 12.00 4.43 -32.52
C PHE A 41 11.46 5.51 -33.49
N LEU A 42 12.28 6.05 -34.41
CA LEU A 42 11.90 6.33 -35.81
C LEU A 42 13.15 6.25 -36.73
N PRO A 43 13.02 6.01 -38.05
CA PRO A 43 13.68 4.91 -38.78
C PRO A 43 14.77 5.36 -39.77
N VAL A 44 15.59 4.43 -40.31
CA VAL A 44 15.85 4.19 -41.76
C VAL A 44 16.49 2.80 -41.96
N GLY A 45 15.95 2.00 -42.90
CA GLY A 45 16.69 0.93 -43.59
C GLY A 45 15.89 -0.33 -43.90
N GLU A 46 15.75 -0.66 -45.19
CA GLU A 46 15.02 -1.82 -45.77
C GLU A 46 15.47 -3.22 -45.28
N GLN A 47 16.46 -3.31 -44.39
CA GLN A 47 16.92 -4.59 -43.79
C GLN A 47 16.04 -5.08 -42.64
N GLN A 48 15.20 -4.23 -42.05
CA GLN A 48 14.38 -4.60 -40.90
C GLN A 48 13.31 -5.65 -41.25
N GLN A 49 12.81 -5.69 -42.49
CA GLN A 49 11.83 -6.70 -42.89
C GLN A 49 12.42 -8.12 -42.86
N GLN A 50 13.66 -8.30 -43.32
CA GLN A 50 14.32 -9.61 -43.29
C GLN A 50 14.65 -10.06 -41.86
N GLU A 51 15.03 -9.13 -40.98
CA GLU A 51 15.29 -9.44 -39.58
C GLU A 51 14.00 -9.71 -38.79
N ILE A 52 12.92 -8.96 -39.03
CA ILE A 52 11.60 -9.21 -38.43
C ILE A 52 11.06 -10.57 -38.88
N GLU A 53 11.28 -10.94 -40.14
CA GLU A 53 10.82 -12.21 -40.71
C GLU A 53 11.69 -13.39 -40.23
N ALA A 54 13.00 -13.19 -40.07
CA ALA A 54 13.90 -14.16 -39.45
C ALA A 54 13.62 -14.36 -37.95
N VAL A 55 13.34 -13.28 -37.20
CA VAL A 55 12.92 -13.30 -35.80
C VAL A 55 11.53 -13.94 -35.66
N ARG A 56 10.59 -13.65 -36.57
CA ARG A 56 9.30 -14.35 -36.63
C ARG A 56 9.49 -15.85 -36.80
N ASN A 57 10.32 -16.27 -37.76
CA ASN A 57 10.58 -17.67 -38.05
C ASN A 57 11.33 -18.40 -36.91
N GLN A 58 12.16 -17.70 -36.13
CA GLN A 58 12.82 -18.25 -34.94
C GLN A 58 11.89 -18.29 -33.71
N LEU A 59 10.92 -17.38 -33.59
CA LEU A 59 9.93 -17.36 -32.50
C LEU A 59 8.72 -18.27 -32.80
N SER A 60 8.49 -18.63 -34.06
CA SER A 60 7.34 -19.42 -34.53
C SER A 60 7.64 -20.91 -34.71
N GLU A 61 8.37 -21.54 -33.80
CA GLU A 61 8.39 -23.02 -33.77
C GLU A 61 7.00 -23.60 -33.43
N ASN A 62 6.08 -22.78 -32.90
CA ASN A 62 4.67 -23.12 -32.73
C ASN A 62 3.78 -22.07 -33.42
N GLU A 63 2.73 -22.50 -34.10
CA GLU A 63 1.71 -21.59 -34.65
C GLU A 63 1.17 -20.68 -33.53
N PRO A 64 1.16 -19.35 -33.71
CA PRO A 64 0.55 -18.44 -32.74
C PRO A 64 -0.91 -18.83 -32.51
N MET A 65 -1.32 -18.89 -31.24
CA MET A 65 -2.73 -19.15 -30.90
C MET A 65 -3.64 -18.14 -31.63
N PRO A 66 -4.75 -18.59 -32.25
CA PRO A 66 -5.68 -17.69 -32.91
C PRO A 66 -6.26 -16.72 -31.88
N TRP A 67 -6.44 -15.47 -32.28
CA TRP A 67 -7.13 -14.47 -31.46
C TRP A 67 -8.52 -14.98 -31.06
N PRO A 68 -8.99 -14.71 -29.82
CA PRO A 68 -10.32 -15.13 -29.40
C PRO A 68 -11.37 -14.57 -30.35
N ALA A 69 -12.25 -15.43 -30.85
CA ALA A 69 -13.35 -15.03 -31.71
C ALA A 69 -14.32 -14.14 -30.92
N VAL A 70 -14.72 -13.02 -31.51
CA VAL A 70 -15.76 -12.16 -30.94
C VAL A 70 -17.11 -12.76 -31.33
N GLU A 71 -17.75 -13.43 -30.37
CA GLU A 71 -19.07 -14.03 -30.53
C GLU A 71 -20.12 -13.28 -29.70
N ASN A 72 -21.38 -13.32 -30.14
CA ASN A 72 -22.49 -12.69 -29.42
C ASN A 72 -22.94 -13.51 -28.20
N GLU A 73 -22.50 -14.77 -28.07
CA GLU A 73 -22.82 -15.61 -26.93
C GLU A 73 -21.72 -15.58 -25.87
N PRO A 74 -22.08 -15.54 -24.57
CA PRO A 74 -21.11 -15.56 -23.49
C PRO A 74 -20.38 -16.91 -23.40
N ILE A 75 -19.08 -16.84 -23.20
CA ILE A 75 -18.13 -17.95 -23.10
C ILE A 75 -18.28 -18.66 -21.73
N ASN A 76 -18.30 -19.99 -21.71
CA ASN A 76 -18.31 -20.76 -20.46
C ASN A 76 -16.91 -20.86 -19.84
N GLU A 77 -16.68 -20.08 -18.79
CA GLU A 77 -15.40 -19.97 -18.08
C GLU A 77 -14.87 -21.29 -17.47
N TYR A 78 -15.69 -22.35 -17.37
CA TYR A 78 -15.31 -23.62 -16.70
C TYR A 78 -15.10 -24.81 -17.64
N GLN A 79 -15.51 -24.68 -18.91
CA GLN A 79 -15.44 -25.77 -19.89
C GLN A 79 -14.41 -25.50 -20.98
N ILE A 80 -13.82 -24.31 -20.98
CA ILE A 80 -13.01 -23.81 -22.07
C ILE A 80 -11.53 -23.93 -21.70
N SER A 81 -10.81 -24.70 -22.50
CA SER A 81 -9.36 -24.82 -22.43
C SER A 81 -8.69 -23.50 -22.81
N HIS A 82 -7.52 -23.21 -22.21
CA HIS A 82 -6.70 -22.03 -22.52
C HIS A 82 -7.40 -20.69 -22.25
N LEU A 83 -8.35 -20.65 -21.30
CA LEU A 83 -9.06 -19.42 -20.96
C LEU A 83 -8.11 -18.31 -20.48
N ALA A 84 -7.08 -18.65 -19.70
CA ALA A 84 -6.12 -17.66 -19.23
C ALA A 84 -5.26 -17.13 -20.40
N THR A 85 -4.93 -18.01 -21.35
CA THR A 85 -4.26 -17.64 -22.60
C THR A 85 -5.10 -16.70 -23.46
N MET A 86 -6.41 -16.97 -23.61
CA MET A 86 -7.31 -16.08 -24.35
C MET A 86 -7.50 -14.72 -23.65
N ALA A 87 -7.56 -14.71 -22.32
CA ALA A 87 -7.71 -13.48 -21.55
C ALA A 87 -6.40 -12.67 -21.45
N PHE A 88 -5.25 -13.34 -21.47
CA PHE A 88 -3.91 -12.75 -21.33
C PHE A 88 -2.94 -13.32 -22.37
N PRO A 89 -3.15 -13.04 -23.67
CA PRO A 89 -2.30 -13.57 -24.74
C PRO A 89 -0.85 -13.06 -24.63
N THR A 90 -0.63 -11.93 -23.96
CA THR A 90 0.72 -11.40 -23.67
C THR A 90 1.47 -12.21 -22.62
N LEU A 91 0.77 -12.91 -21.73
CA LEU A 91 1.37 -13.77 -20.70
C LEU A 91 1.61 -15.19 -21.19
N PHE A 92 0.78 -15.66 -22.12
CA PHE A 92 0.82 -17.04 -22.63
C PHE A 92 0.80 -17.06 -24.17
N PRO A 93 1.79 -16.44 -24.85
CA PRO A 93 1.76 -16.28 -26.30
C PRO A 93 1.75 -17.61 -27.07
N ASP A 94 2.29 -18.67 -26.47
CA ASP A 94 2.34 -20.04 -26.98
C ASP A 94 1.42 -21.01 -26.21
N GLY A 95 0.57 -20.49 -25.32
CA GLY A 95 -0.34 -21.29 -24.49
C GLY A 95 0.33 -22.14 -23.40
N LYS A 96 1.65 -22.02 -23.19
CA LYS A 96 2.40 -22.73 -22.14
C LYS A 96 2.39 -21.95 -20.83
N GLY A 97 2.42 -22.66 -19.70
CA GLY A 97 2.41 -22.04 -18.37
C GLY A 97 1.06 -21.45 -17.95
N ASP A 98 0.01 -21.61 -18.75
CA ASP A 98 -1.38 -21.34 -18.37
C ASP A 98 -1.74 -22.18 -17.14
N PRO A 99 -2.32 -21.62 -16.05
CA PRO A 99 -2.69 -22.38 -14.86
C PRO A 99 -3.72 -23.49 -15.12
N THR A 100 -4.37 -23.49 -16.28
CA THR A 100 -5.26 -24.56 -16.75
C THR A 100 -4.51 -25.70 -17.46
N ASN A 101 -3.18 -25.60 -17.59
CA ASN A 101 -2.29 -26.58 -18.24
C ASN A 101 -1.03 -26.87 -17.38
N GLN A 102 -0.11 -27.70 -17.87
CA GLN A 102 1.15 -28.00 -17.21
C GLN A 102 2.05 -26.75 -17.13
N ALA A 103 2.59 -26.48 -15.95
CA ALA A 103 3.45 -25.34 -15.71
C ALA A 103 4.78 -25.46 -16.48
N GLU A 104 5.35 -24.32 -16.86
CA GLU A 104 6.55 -24.25 -17.70
C GLU A 104 7.82 -24.30 -16.84
N ILE A 105 8.75 -25.19 -17.19
CA ILE A 105 10.08 -25.26 -16.59
C ILE A 105 11.08 -24.73 -17.62
N ILE A 106 11.74 -23.61 -17.28
CA ILE A 106 12.81 -23.02 -18.08
C ILE A 106 14.08 -23.09 -17.25
N ASP A 107 15.14 -23.68 -17.79
CA ASP A 107 16.45 -23.83 -17.13
C ASP A 107 16.38 -24.45 -15.72
N GLY A 108 15.48 -25.43 -15.52
CA GLY A 108 15.29 -26.12 -14.25
C GLY A 108 14.55 -25.30 -13.18
N LYS A 109 13.99 -24.12 -13.53
CA LYS A 109 13.18 -23.28 -12.65
C LYS A 109 11.74 -23.17 -13.17
N TRP A 110 10.79 -23.16 -12.24
CA TRP A 110 9.41 -22.83 -12.56
C TRP A 110 9.29 -21.35 -12.92
N VAL A 111 8.70 -21.07 -14.07
CA VAL A 111 8.47 -19.69 -14.52
C VAL A 111 6.97 -19.40 -14.50
N TYR A 112 6.58 -18.47 -13.63
CA TYR A 112 5.19 -18.01 -13.49
C TYR A 112 5.05 -16.63 -14.12
N ARG A 113 4.86 -16.59 -15.44
CA ARG A 113 4.73 -15.32 -16.21
C ARG A 113 3.64 -14.40 -15.65
N PHE A 114 2.60 -15.00 -15.06
CA PHE A 114 1.49 -14.29 -14.46
C PHE A 114 1.76 -13.65 -13.08
N ALA A 115 2.82 -14.07 -12.37
CA ALA A 115 3.06 -13.65 -10.98
C ALA A 115 3.28 -12.13 -10.85
N ASN A 116 3.87 -11.50 -11.87
CA ASN A 116 4.15 -10.07 -11.89
C ASN A 116 3.09 -9.26 -12.67
N HIS A 117 2.02 -9.89 -13.17
CA HIS A 117 1.05 -9.19 -14.00
C HIS A 117 0.00 -8.48 -13.15
N PRO A 118 -0.13 -7.13 -13.25
CA PRO A 118 -0.92 -6.33 -12.30
C PRO A 118 -2.42 -6.66 -12.29
N ARG A 119 -2.95 -7.25 -13.37
CA ARG A 119 -4.38 -7.61 -13.48
C ARG A 119 -4.67 -9.09 -13.33
N PHE A 120 -3.65 -9.94 -13.40
CA PHE A 120 -3.88 -11.38 -13.43
C PHE A 120 -4.38 -11.90 -12.08
N SER A 121 -3.81 -11.39 -10.98
CA SER A 121 -4.24 -11.69 -9.62
C SER A 121 -5.74 -11.39 -9.42
N TYR A 122 -6.21 -10.24 -9.89
CA TYR A 122 -7.63 -9.87 -9.82
C TYR A 122 -8.52 -10.78 -10.68
N TRP A 123 -8.10 -11.11 -11.89
CA TRP A 123 -8.82 -12.05 -12.76
C TRP A 123 -8.93 -13.44 -12.11
N ALA A 124 -7.82 -13.97 -11.60
CA ALA A 124 -7.78 -15.25 -10.91
C ALA A 124 -8.64 -15.24 -9.65
N PHE A 125 -8.55 -14.17 -8.85
CA PHE A 125 -9.39 -13.98 -7.66
C PHE A 125 -10.88 -13.96 -8.01
N ASN A 126 -11.28 -13.21 -9.04
CA ASN A 126 -12.65 -13.18 -9.52
C ASN A 126 -13.13 -14.57 -9.96
N MET A 127 -12.30 -15.34 -10.67
CA MET A 127 -12.63 -16.71 -11.08
C MET A 127 -12.86 -17.64 -9.88
N ILE A 128 -11.99 -17.57 -8.88
CA ILE A 128 -12.12 -18.35 -7.63
C ILE A 128 -13.40 -17.96 -6.89
N GLN A 129 -13.70 -16.67 -6.79
CA GLN A 129 -14.90 -16.19 -6.11
C GLN A 129 -16.17 -16.62 -6.84
N ARG A 130 -16.25 -16.47 -8.17
CA ARG A 130 -17.37 -16.94 -8.97
C ARG A 130 -17.58 -18.45 -8.83
N LYS A 131 -16.52 -19.24 -8.84
CA LYS A 131 -16.59 -20.70 -8.64
C LYS A 131 -17.16 -21.06 -7.27
N ARG A 132 -16.70 -20.39 -6.20
CA ARG A 132 -17.22 -20.57 -4.84
C ARG A 132 -18.69 -20.20 -4.74
N ILE A 133 -19.10 -19.08 -5.35
CA ILE A 133 -20.49 -18.65 -5.39
C ILE A 133 -21.35 -19.70 -6.09
N LEU A 134 -20.95 -20.20 -7.28
CA LEU A 134 -21.69 -21.23 -8.00
C LEU A 134 -21.84 -22.52 -7.19
N GLN A 135 -20.80 -22.94 -6.47
CA GLN A 135 -20.89 -24.10 -5.58
C GLN A 135 -21.90 -23.88 -4.45
N GLN A 136 -21.88 -22.71 -3.81
CA GLN A 136 -22.85 -22.37 -2.76
C GLN A 136 -24.27 -22.26 -3.31
N SER A 137 -24.46 -21.66 -4.48
CA SER A 137 -25.76 -21.61 -5.17
C SER A 137 -26.28 -23.01 -5.48
N GLY A 138 -25.43 -23.92 -5.93
CA GLY A 138 -25.80 -25.32 -6.16
C GLY A 138 -26.25 -26.04 -4.89
N ILE A 139 -25.58 -25.79 -3.76
CA ILE A 139 -25.98 -26.34 -2.45
C ILE A 139 -27.31 -25.72 -2.00
N PHE A 140 -27.47 -24.40 -2.14
CA PHE A 140 -28.69 -23.67 -1.81
C PHE A 140 -29.90 -24.26 -2.54
N LEU A 141 -29.83 -24.40 -3.88
CA LEU A 141 -30.92 -24.93 -4.68
C LEU A 141 -31.26 -26.39 -4.33
N LYS A 142 -30.26 -27.22 -4.02
CA LYS A 142 -30.48 -28.61 -3.59
C LYS A 142 -31.21 -28.71 -2.24
N GLN A 143 -30.93 -27.80 -1.32
CA GLN A 143 -31.54 -27.80 0.02
C GLN A 143 -32.86 -27.03 0.08
N ASN A 144 -33.16 -26.21 -0.92
CA ASN A 144 -34.33 -25.34 -0.99
C ASN A 144 -35.08 -25.58 -2.31
N PRO A 145 -35.77 -26.74 -2.47
CA PRO A 145 -36.41 -27.12 -3.72
C PRO A 145 -37.59 -26.22 -4.11
N GLY A 146 -38.25 -25.56 -3.15
CA GLY A 146 -39.30 -24.58 -3.45
C GLY A 146 -38.75 -23.36 -4.19
N GLU A 147 -37.56 -22.92 -3.80
CA GLU A 147 -36.84 -21.80 -4.41
C GLU A 147 -36.12 -22.18 -5.71
N ALA A 148 -35.91 -23.49 -5.96
CA ALA A 148 -35.28 -23.96 -7.19
C ALA A 148 -36.15 -23.78 -8.45
N HIS A 149 -37.46 -23.60 -8.27
CA HIS A 149 -38.41 -23.38 -9.35
C HIS A 149 -38.66 -21.90 -9.66
N LEU A 150 -38.03 -20.97 -8.94
CA LEU A 150 -38.20 -19.55 -9.15
C LEU A 150 -37.66 -19.13 -10.51
N THR A 151 -38.49 -18.45 -11.28
CA THR A 151 -38.13 -17.84 -12.55
C THR A 151 -37.36 -16.53 -12.35
N ILE A 152 -36.66 -16.07 -13.38
CA ILE A 152 -35.93 -14.79 -13.35
C ILE A 152 -36.88 -13.62 -13.07
N ASP A 153 -38.10 -13.67 -13.62
CA ASP A 153 -39.09 -12.60 -13.45
C ASP A 153 -39.65 -12.57 -12.01
N GLU A 154 -39.90 -13.73 -11.40
CA GLU A 154 -40.28 -13.83 -9.99
C GLU A 154 -39.16 -13.36 -9.05
N LEU A 155 -37.89 -13.67 -9.37
CA LEU A 155 -36.74 -13.16 -8.63
C LEU A 155 -36.64 -11.63 -8.72
N ARG A 156 -36.90 -11.05 -9.89
CA ARG A 156 -36.94 -9.60 -10.10
C ARG A 156 -38.09 -8.95 -9.32
N GLU A 157 -39.27 -9.58 -9.33
CA GLU A 157 -40.42 -9.09 -8.58
C GLU A 157 -40.17 -9.16 -7.06
N MET A 158 -39.52 -10.22 -6.57
CA MET A 158 -39.10 -10.32 -5.17
C MET A 158 -38.01 -9.32 -4.78
N ALA A 159 -37.16 -8.89 -5.71
CA ALA A 159 -36.18 -7.84 -5.46
C ALA A 159 -36.85 -6.45 -5.38
N ALA A 160 -37.92 -6.23 -6.14
CA ALA A 160 -38.65 -4.95 -6.19
C ALA A 160 -39.70 -4.82 -5.08
N SER A 161 -40.36 -5.91 -4.69
CA SER A 161 -41.27 -5.98 -3.54
C SER A 161 -40.46 -6.26 -2.28
N ASN A 162 -40.82 -5.70 -1.13
CA ASN A 162 -40.04 -5.75 0.13
C ASN A 162 -39.81 -7.16 0.73
N ASN A 163 -40.12 -8.22 -0.03
CA ASN A 163 -39.91 -9.64 0.25
C ASN A 163 -38.47 -10.11 -0.02
N ALA A 164 -37.62 -9.27 -0.64
CA ALA A 164 -36.19 -9.55 -0.84
C ALA A 164 -35.49 -9.95 0.46
N SER A 165 -35.86 -9.34 1.59
CA SER A 165 -35.22 -9.56 2.89
C SER A 165 -35.30 -11.02 3.37
N VAL A 166 -36.45 -11.68 3.21
CA VAL A 166 -36.65 -13.07 3.62
C VAL A 166 -35.81 -14.01 2.75
N PHE A 167 -35.85 -13.82 1.43
CA PHE A 167 -35.04 -14.61 0.51
C PHE A 167 -33.53 -14.41 0.78
N MET A 168 -33.10 -13.15 0.91
CA MET A 168 -31.70 -12.81 1.19
C MET A 168 -31.21 -13.35 2.53
N SER A 169 -32.08 -13.47 3.54
CA SER A 169 -31.72 -14.10 4.82
C SER A 169 -31.39 -15.60 4.66
N LYS A 170 -32.10 -16.31 3.78
CA LYS A 170 -31.81 -17.71 3.44
C LYS A 170 -30.50 -17.82 2.68
N VAL A 171 -30.33 -17.02 1.62
CA VAL A 171 -29.10 -17.00 0.81
C VAL A 171 -27.87 -16.67 1.65
N SER A 172 -27.97 -15.67 2.54
CA SER A 172 -26.87 -15.20 3.40
C SER A 172 -26.26 -16.31 4.25
N ARG A 173 -27.03 -17.32 4.66
CA ARG A 173 -26.53 -18.47 5.43
C ARG A 173 -25.53 -19.31 4.64
N TYR A 174 -25.70 -19.42 3.33
CA TYR A 174 -24.86 -20.24 2.46
C TYR A 174 -23.59 -19.49 2.02
N ILE A 175 -23.67 -18.17 1.88
CA ILE A 175 -22.52 -17.35 1.44
C ILE A 175 -21.64 -16.85 2.59
N GLY A 176 -21.97 -17.15 3.86
CA GLY A 176 -21.21 -16.71 5.04
C GLY A 176 -19.78 -17.28 5.14
N ASN A 177 -19.44 -18.28 4.32
CA ASN A 177 -18.08 -18.83 4.18
C ASN A 177 -17.26 -18.18 3.05
N ILE A 178 -17.85 -17.25 2.28
CA ILE A 178 -17.17 -16.55 1.20
C ILE A 178 -16.56 -15.25 1.73
N ALA A 179 -15.25 -15.25 1.91
CA ALA A 179 -14.49 -14.10 2.39
C ALA A 179 -14.76 -12.85 1.55
N GLY A 180 -14.95 -11.71 2.23
CA GLY A 180 -15.26 -10.42 1.62
C GLY A 180 -16.74 -10.11 1.44
N THR A 181 -17.65 -11.10 1.62
CA THR A 181 -19.10 -10.83 1.56
C THR A 181 -19.61 -10.22 2.87
N ASN A 182 -20.73 -9.49 2.81
CA ASN A 182 -21.41 -8.98 4.00
C ASN A 182 -21.80 -10.10 4.98
N ALA A 183 -22.23 -11.25 4.46
CA ALA A 183 -22.58 -12.41 5.28
C ALA A 183 -21.36 -12.97 6.03
N TYR A 184 -20.19 -13.03 5.38
CA TYR A 184 -18.94 -13.43 6.02
C TYR A 184 -18.55 -12.46 7.13
N TRP A 185 -18.56 -11.15 6.88
CA TRP A 185 -18.22 -10.16 7.90
C TRP A 185 -19.20 -10.15 9.08
N ASN A 186 -20.49 -10.37 8.82
CA ASN A 186 -21.47 -10.57 9.87
C ASN A 186 -21.14 -11.80 10.73
N ARG A 187 -20.81 -12.95 10.11
CA ARG A 187 -20.39 -14.16 10.84
C ARG A 187 -19.15 -13.91 11.70
N VAL A 188 -18.10 -13.31 11.12
CA VAL A 188 -16.85 -12.99 11.83
C VAL A 188 -17.13 -12.04 13.01
N ARG A 189 -18.01 -11.04 12.82
CA ARG A 189 -18.42 -10.14 13.90
C ARG A 189 -19.13 -10.88 15.04
N GLU A 190 -20.06 -11.77 14.73
CA GLU A 190 -20.76 -12.54 15.77
C GLU A 190 -19.82 -13.53 16.47
N GLU A 191 -18.87 -14.14 15.74
CA GLU A 191 -17.80 -14.96 16.32
C GLU A 191 -16.92 -14.14 17.27
N LEU A 192 -16.50 -12.94 16.87
CA LEU A 192 -15.74 -12.03 17.72
C LEU A 192 -16.52 -11.66 18.99
N LYS A 193 -17.81 -11.33 18.89
CA LYS A 193 -18.67 -11.07 20.07
C LYS A 193 -18.75 -12.28 21.00
N ALA A 194 -18.85 -13.49 20.44
CA ALA A 194 -18.89 -14.71 21.23
C ALA A 194 -17.57 -14.92 21.99
N ILE A 195 -16.43 -14.68 21.33
CA ILE A 195 -15.10 -14.71 21.96
C ILE A 195 -15.01 -13.67 23.08
N ILE A 196 -15.43 -12.43 22.82
CA ILE A 196 -15.45 -11.36 23.84
C ILE A 196 -16.30 -11.76 25.05
N THR A 197 -17.44 -12.41 24.80
CA THR A 197 -18.37 -12.82 25.87
C THR A 197 -17.80 -13.98 26.69
N SER A 198 -17.04 -14.89 26.07
CA SER A 198 -16.52 -16.09 26.75
C SER A 198 -15.15 -15.88 27.40
N VAL A 199 -14.25 -15.12 26.76
CA VAL A 199 -12.87 -14.91 27.19
C VAL A 199 -12.68 -13.54 27.85
N GLY A 200 -13.56 -12.58 27.58
CA GLY A 200 -13.44 -11.20 28.04
C GLY A 200 -13.01 -10.25 26.91
N ALA A 201 -13.01 -8.95 27.21
CA ALA A 201 -12.66 -7.93 26.23
C ALA A 201 -11.19 -8.06 25.78
N PRO A 202 -10.91 -8.08 24.46
CA PRO A 202 -9.54 -8.11 23.97
C PRO A 202 -8.86 -6.77 24.25
N THR A 203 -7.56 -6.82 24.47
CA THR A 203 -6.71 -5.64 24.34
C THR A 203 -6.56 -5.32 22.85
N LEU A 204 -7.12 -4.19 22.42
CA LEU A 204 -6.98 -3.74 21.04
C LEU A 204 -5.65 -3.03 20.86
N PHE A 205 -4.90 -3.41 19.83
CA PHE A 205 -3.71 -2.70 19.39
C PHE A 205 -3.99 -2.06 18.03
N PHE A 206 -3.95 -0.73 17.97
CA PHE A 206 -4.08 0.04 16.74
C PHE A 206 -2.73 0.63 16.38
N THR A 207 -2.26 0.36 15.16
CA THR A 207 -1.18 1.12 14.55
C THR A 207 -1.80 2.21 13.69
N PHE A 208 -1.69 3.45 14.13
CA PHE A 208 -2.04 4.57 13.28
C PHE A 208 -0.80 5.03 12.52
N SER A 209 -0.96 5.23 11.22
CA SER A 209 0.02 5.90 10.37
C SER A 209 -0.65 7.06 9.67
N SER A 210 0.03 8.19 9.52
CA SER A 210 -0.45 9.27 8.68
C SER A 210 -0.54 8.78 7.23
N ALA A 211 -1.76 8.70 6.69
CA ALA A 211 -2.00 8.28 5.32
C ALA A 211 -1.82 9.48 4.38
N ASP A 212 -0.61 10.04 4.34
CA ASP A 212 -0.30 11.32 3.67
C ASP A 212 -0.72 11.32 2.19
N MET A 213 -0.62 10.16 1.52
CA MET A 213 -1.03 9.92 0.12
C MET A 213 -2.55 9.93 -0.12
N HIS A 214 -3.34 10.03 0.94
CA HIS A 214 -4.80 10.05 0.89
C HIS A 214 -5.38 11.31 1.54
N TRP A 215 -4.55 12.29 1.90
CA TRP A 215 -4.98 13.48 2.62
C TRP A 215 -5.45 14.57 1.65
N PRO A 216 -6.76 14.81 1.47
CA PRO A 216 -7.26 15.73 0.45
C PRO A 216 -6.81 17.17 0.65
N GLU A 217 -6.76 17.68 1.89
CA GLU A 217 -6.28 19.03 2.22
C GLU A 217 -4.78 19.21 1.97
N LEU A 218 -3.96 18.22 2.32
CA LEU A 218 -2.53 18.22 1.95
C LEU A 218 -2.38 18.21 0.43
N HIS A 219 -3.13 17.35 -0.27
CA HIS A 219 -3.12 17.33 -1.73
C HIS A 219 -3.68 18.62 -2.33
N ALA A 220 -4.63 19.31 -1.69
CA ALA A 220 -5.16 20.59 -2.14
C ALA A 220 -4.10 21.70 -2.07
N LEU A 221 -3.22 21.68 -1.07
CA LEU A 221 -2.05 22.57 -1.03
C LEU A 221 -1.07 22.31 -2.19
N PHE A 222 -1.07 21.09 -2.74
CA PHE A 222 -0.27 20.70 -3.90
C PHE A 222 -1.03 20.73 -5.23
N LYS A 223 -2.36 20.91 -5.24
CA LYS A 223 -3.22 20.86 -6.43
C LYS A 223 -3.70 22.25 -6.81
N THR A 224 -3.93 22.43 -8.10
CA THR A 224 -4.64 23.56 -8.67
C THR A 224 -6.15 23.39 -8.46
N ASP A 225 -6.85 24.50 -8.19
CA ASP A 225 -8.25 24.61 -8.61
C ASP A 225 -8.26 24.48 -10.14
N THR A 226 -8.82 23.38 -10.64
CA THR A 226 -8.81 23.04 -12.08
C THR A 226 -9.69 23.95 -12.96
N ASP A 227 -10.19 25.08 -12.47
CA ASP A 227 -11.20 25.88 -13.17
C ASP A 227 -10.79 27.32 -13.51
N ASN A 228 -9.54 27.75 -13.30
CA ASN A 228 -9.10 29.05 -13.83
C ASN A 228 -7.69 29.03 -14.42
N GLU A 229 -7.62 29.51 -15.66
CA GLU A 229 -6.39 29.87 -16.35
C GLU A 229 -5.50 30.76 -15.46
N LEU A 230 -4.20 30.44 -15.42
CA LEU A 230 -3.11 31.28 -14.91
C LEU A 230 -2.88 31.36 -13.38
N GLY A 231 -3.16 30.29 -12.62
CA GLY A 231 -2.66 30.13 -11.24
C GLY A 231 -1.62 29.01 -11.15
N ASN A 232 -0.36 29.30 -10.84
CA ASN A 232 0.64 28.26 -10.56
C ASN A 232 0.31 27.61 -9.21
N SER A 233 0.36 26.27 -9.08
CA SER A 233 0.20 25.62 -7.77
C SER A 233 1.27 26.10 -6.78
N THR A 234 1.04 25.95 -5.47
CA THR A 234 2.05 26.29 -4.44
C THR A 234 3.33 25.48 -4.66
N SER A 235 3.22 24.22 -5.08
CA SER A 235 4.36 23.39 -5.53
C SER A 235 5.05 23.91 -6.78
N ASP A 236 4.31 24.34 -7.80
CA ASP A 236 4.90 24.89 -9.03
C ASP A 236 5.61 26.21 -8.77
N THR A 237 5.03 27.05 -7.90
CA THR A 237 5.62 28.31 -7.48
C THR A 237 6.91 28.07 -6.70
N ALA A 238 6.94 27.06 -5.81
CA ALA A 238 8.14 26.63 -5.12
C ALA A 238 9.19 26.03 -6.07
N LEU A 239 8.77 25.24 -7.08
CA LEU A 239 9.66 24.69 -8.11
C LEU A 239 10.26 25.80 -8.98
N LYS A 240 9.47 26.81 -9.36
CA LYS A 240 9.95 27.98 -10.10
C LYS A 240 11.03 28.73 -9.33
N ASN A 241 10.89 28.87 -8.01
CA ASN A 241 11.97 29.39 -7.16
C ASN A 241 13.22 28.50 -7.22
N PHE A 242 13.09 27.19 -7.02
CA PHE A 242 14.24 26.28 -7.10
C PHE A 242 15.00 26.39 -8.43
N LEU A 243 14.29 26.43 -9.56
CA LEU A 243 14.88 26.60 -10.89
C LEU A 243 15.49 28.00 -11.09
N ALA A 244 14.82 29.05 -10.61
CA ALA A 244 15.30 30.42 -10.66
C ALA A 244 16.60 30.61 -9.86
N GLN A 245 16.66 30.05 -8.65
CA GLN A 245 17.85 30.09 -7.80
C GLN A 245 19.01 29.33 -8.45
N LYS A 246 18.75 28.13 -8.98
CA LYS A 246 19.75 27.35 -9.73
C LYS A 246 20.29 28.13 -10.93
N PHE A 247 19.42 28.78 -11.70
CA PHE A 247 19.83 29.61 -12.84
C PHE A 247 20.69 30.80 -12.42
N LYS A 248 20.33 31.46 -11.30
CA LYS A 248 21.09 32.59 -10.72
C LYS A 248 22.48 32.18 -10.23
N ASP A 249 22.60 30.99 -9.67
CA ASP A 249 23.88 30.45 -9.18
C ASP A 249 24.80 30.02 -10.35
N GLU A 250 24.22 29.58 -11.47
CA GLU A 250 24.94 29.12 -12.67
C GLU A 250 25.30 30.25 -13.65
N ASN A 251 24.56 31.37 -13.64
CA ASN A 251 24.75 32.49 -14.58
C ASN A 251 24.94 33.81 -13.84
N ASP A 252 26.03 34.53 -14.16
CA ASP A 252 26.30 35.86 -13.61
C ASP A 252 25.37 36.89 -14.28
N CYS A 253 24.16 37.04 -13.74
CA CYS A 253 23.10 37.86 -14.31
C CYS A 253 23.09 39.28 -13.71
N SER A 254 23.14 40.30 -14.58
CA SER A 254 23.18 41.71 -14.19
C SER A 254 21.80 42.36 -13.98
N ASP A 255 20.72 41.75 -14.46
CA ASP A 255 19.33 42.16 -14.16
C ASP A 255 18.57 41.01 -13.51
N THR A 256 18.32 41.13 -12.21
CA THR A 256 17.76 40.06 -11.34
C THR A 256 16.37 40.41 -10.81
N THR A 257 15.80 41.55 -11.20
CA THR A 257 14.59 42.10 -10.57
C THR A 257 13.36 41.18 -10.71
N GLU A 258 13.13 40.64 -11.91
CA GLU A 258 12.03 39.69 -12.15
C GLU A 258 12.32 38.31 -11.52
N LEU A 259 13.59 37.89 -11.54
CA LEU A 259 14.02 36.62 -10.96
C LEU A 259 13.87 36.60 -9.43
N ASP A 260 14.20 37.71 -8.78
CA ASP A 260 14.08 37.90 -7.34
C ASP A 260 12.61 37.86 -6.88
N GLN A 261 11.68 38.40 -7.66
CA GLN A 261 10.24 38.31 -7.38
C GLN A 261 9.74 36.85 -7.45
N VAL A 262 10.22 36.07 -8.42
CA VAL A 262 9.89 34.65 -8.54
C VAL A 262 10.46 33.84 -7.37
N ILE A 263 11.70 34.14 -6.97
CA ILE A 263 12.36 33.52 -5.81
C ILE A 263 11.57 33.83 -4.54
N GLU A 264 11.22 35.09 -4.30
CA GLU A 264 10.46 35.50 -3.10
C GLU A 264 9.09 34.82 -3.04
N ALA A 265 8.34 34.83 -4.15
CA ALA A 265 7.04 34.17 -4.22
C ALA A 265 7.13 32.66 -3.98
N GLY A 266 8.13 31.99 -4.55
CA GLY A 266 8.32 30.56 -4.35
C GLY A 266 8.89 30.20 -2.98
N GLN A 267 9.66 31.08 -2.34
CA GLN A 267 10.08 30.91 -0.95
C GLN A 267 8.87 30.96 -0.01
N LYS A 268 7.97 31.92 -0.21
CA LYS A 268 6.72 32.02 0.54
C LYS A 268 5.82 30.79 0.33
N ALA A 269 5.77 30.26 -0.89
CA ALA A 269 5.04 29.05 -1.21
C ALA A 269 5.62 27.82 -0.48
N ALA A 270 6.95 27.65 -0.51
CA ALA A 270 7.65 26.58 0.20
C ALA A 270 7.45 26.68 1.72
N ASP A 271 7.56 27.88 2.29
CA ASP A 271 7.33 28.11 3.72
C ASP A 271 5.89 27.80 4.13
N THR A 272 4.90 28.10 3.27
CA THR A 272 3.48 27.75 3.53
C THR A 272 3.29 26.23 3.62
N VAL A 273 3.88 25.47 2.69
CA VAL A 273 3.85 24.01 2.71
C VAL A 273 4.54 23.46 3.96
N CYS A 274 5.73 23.99 4.30
CA CYS A 274 6.47 23.56 5.48
C CYS A 274 5.69 23.84 6.78
N GLN A 275 5.07 25.01 6.91
CA GLN A 275 4.23 25.37 8.06
C GLN A 275 3.03 24.43 8.22
N TYR A 276 2.38 24.07 7.11
CA TYR A 276 1.27 23.12 7.16
C TYR A 276 1.72 21.74 7.64
N VAL A 277 2.85 21.25 7.13
CA VAL A 277 3.40 19.94 7.54
C VAL A 277 3.82 19.97 9.01
N ASP A 278 4.46 21.04 9.47
CA ASP A 278 4.87 21.21 10.88
C ASP A 278 3.67 21.33 11.83
N TRP A 279 2.57 21.93 11.37
CA TRP A 279 1.30 21.93 12.10
C TRP A 279 0.70 20.53 12.18
N LEU A 280 0.84 19.77 11.10
CA LEU A 280 0.19 18.49 10.95
C LEU A 280 0.88 17.37 11.75
N LEU A 281 2.20 17.26 11.61
CA LEU A 281 2.98 16.17 12.17
C LEU A 281 4.31 16.69 12.70
N SER A 282 4.91 15.88 13.56
CA SER A 282 6.21 16.14 14.17
C SER A 282 7.14 14.96 13.91
N THR A 283 8.43 15.27 13.79
CA THR A 283 9.55 14.33 13.87
C THR A 283 10.55 14.78 14.94
N VAL A 284 10.09 15.63 15.87
CA VAL A 284 10.88 16.17 16.98
C VAL A 284 10.56 15.41 18.27
N ASN A 285 11.62 14.96 18.94
CA ASN A 285 11.57 14.37 20.27
C ASN A 285 11.97 15.41 21.32
N PRO A 286 11.08 15.83 22.24
CA PRO A 286 11.44 16.81 23.28
C PRO A 286 12.50 16.32 24.27
N ASN A 287 12.64 15.00 24.45
CA ASN A 287 13.61 14.40 25.36
C ASN A 287 14.08 13.04 24.81
N SER A 288 15.12 13.08 23.98
CA SER A 288 15.67 11.90 23.32
C SER A 288 16.46 11.03 24.30
N PRO A 289 16.35 9.68 24.22
CA PRO A 289 17.18 8.77 25.01
C PRO A 289 18.67 8.88 24.68
N ASP A 290 19.03 9.42 23.51
CA ASP A 290 20.44 9.58 23.11
C ASP A 290 21.13 10.75 23.85
N GLU A 291 20.38 11.62 24.51
CA GLU A 291 20.91 12.73 25.32
C GLU A 291 21.10 12.33 26.80
N ASP A 292 20.96 11.04 27.15
CA ASP A 292 21.08 10.46 28.50
C ASP A 292 20.18 11.10 29.58
N MET A 293 19.18 11.90 29.18
CA MET A 293 18.27 12.60 30.09
C MET A 293 16.92 11.90 30.28
N TRP A 294 16.52 11.01 29.37
CA TRP A 294 15.26 10.29 29.47
C TRP A 294 15.41 9.00 30.27
N ILE A 295 14.53 8.82 31.25
CA ILE A 295 14.45 7.62 32.08
C ILE A 295 13.26 6.80 31.61
N ARG A 296 13.50 5.52 31.26
CA ARG A 296 12.42 4.60 30.89
C ARG A 296 11.42 4.46 32.05
N PRO A 297 10.11 4.65 31.82
CA PRO A 297 9.11 4.49 32.86
C PRO A 297 8.99 3.02 33.29
N GLU A 298 8.68 2.80 34.57
CA GLU A 298 8.46 1.45 35.11
C GLU A 298 7.20 0.80 34.51
N ILE A 299 6.15 1.60 34.30
CA ILE A 299 4.89 1.18 33.69
C ILE A 299 4.89 1.64 32.22
N HIS A 300 4.54 0.74 31.31
CA HIS A 300 4.45 1.08 29.89
C HIS A 300 3.36 2.16 29.68
N PRO A 301 3.61 3.24 28.91
CA PRO A 301 2.64 4.33 28.76
C PRO A 301 1.28 3.86 28.23
N CYS A 302 1.25 2.87 27.32
CA CYS A 302 0.00 2.25 26.85
C CYS A 302 -0.78 1.41 27.89
N GLN A 303 -0.25 1.19 29.10
CA GLN A 303 -0.98 0.57 30.21
C GLN A 303 -1.62 1.61 31.13
N ARG A 304 -1.32 2.90 30.95
CA ARG A 304 -1.87 3.99 31.75
C ARG A 304 -3.31 4.29 31.34
N SER A 305 -4.08 4.89 32.25
CA SER A 305 -5.41 5.41 31.94
C SER A 305 -5.30 6.56 30.93
N HIS A 306 -6.31 6.70 30.06
CA HIS A 306 -6.42 7.85 29.14
C HIS A 306 -6.67 9.18 29.86
N ASP A 307 -7.24 9.15 31.06
CA ASP A 307 -7.48 10.35 31.88
C ASP A 307 -6.21 10.82 32.59
N ILE A 308 -5.23 11.29 31.80
CA ILE A 308 -3.92 11.73 32.29
C ILE A 308 -4.03 13.19 32.80
N PRO A 309 -3.57 13.47 34.03
CA PRO A 309 -3.51 14.84 34.54
C PRO A 309 -2.70 15.78 33.64
N GLU A 310 -3.15 17.02 33.48
CA GLU A 310 -2.53 18.01 32.58
C GLU A 310 -1.03 18.18 32.80
N HIS A 311 -0.58 18.15 34.05
CA HIS A 311 0.83 18.29 34.41
C HIS A 311 1.71 17.10 34.01
N GLU A 312 1.12 15.93 33.73
CA GLU A 312 1.82 14.72 33.32
C GLU A 312 1.78 14.49 31.80
N LYS A 313 0.90 15.19 31.07
CA LYS A 313 0.72 15.00 29.62
C LYS A 313 2.01 15.12 28.83
N GLN A 314 2.89 16.05 29.20
CA GLN A 314 4.17 16.21 28.50
C GLN A 314 5.12 15.04 28.74
N SER A 315 5.14 14.48 29.96
CA SER A 315 5.96 13.30 30.28
C SER A 315 5.40 12.08 29.57
N ASP A 316 4.08 11.88 29.63
CA ASP A 316 3.40 10.78 28.95
C ASP A 316 3.64 10.81 27.44
N TYR A 317 3.55 11.99 26.82
CA TYR A 317 3.86 12.18 25.41
C TYR A 317 5.29 11.72 25.08
N VAL A 318 6.29 12.18 25.85
CA VAL A 318 7.68 11.78 25.68
C VAL A 318 7.86 10.27 25.85
N ASP A 319 7.19 9.66 26.81
CA ASP A 319 7.25 8.22 27.04
C ASP A 319 6.64 7.43 25.87
N LEU A 320 5.51 7.89 25.33
CA LEU A 320 4.91 7.34 24.12
C LEU A 320 5.84 7.46 22.92
N LEU A 321 6.51 8.59 22.74
CA LEU A 321 7.50 8.75 21.66
C LEU A 321 8.63 7.73 21.78
N ASN A 322 9.22 7.62 22.97
CA ASN A 322 10.40 6.80 23.21
C ASN A 322 10.12 5.30 23.28
N MET A 323 8.92 4.91 23.70
CA MET A 323 8.52 3.51 23.83
C MET A 323 7.80 2.96 22.60
N VAL A 324 7.06 3.81 21.87
CA VAL A 324 6.14 3.37 20.80
C VAL A 324 6.55 3.88 19.42
N GLN A 325 7.02 5.13 19.30
CA GLN A 325 7.33 5.75 18.00
C GLN A 325 8.80 5.66 17.59
N ARG A 326 9.69 5.35 18.52
CA ARG A 326 11.13 5.32 18.28
C ARG A 326 11.62 3.93 17.90
N HIS A 327 12.36 3.86 16.79
CA HIS A 327 13.04 2.65 16.35
C HIS A 327 14.23 2.34 17.28
N ALA A 328 14.03 1.48 18.27
CA ALA A 328 15.01 1.26 19.33
C ALA A 328 16.36 0.71 18.83
N ARG A 329 16.37 -0.45 18.16
CA ARG A 329 17.59 -1.09 17.64
C ARG A 329 17.30 -1.87 16.37
N CYS A 330 18.19 -1.76 15.39
CA CYS A 330 18.12 -2.57 14.19
C CYS A 330 18.56 -4.02 14.48
N SER A 331 17.82 -5.01 13.98
CA SER A 331 18.17 -6.43 14.09
C SER A 331 17.99 -7.15 12.75
N THR A 332 18.77 -8.22 12.53
CA THR A 332 18.64 -9.11 11.36
C THR A 332 17.34 -9.89 11.34
N SER A 333 16.75 -10.17 12.50
CA SER A 333 15.45 -10.82 12.61
C SER A 333 14.30 -9.94 12.13
N TYR A 334 14.40 -8.62 12.26
CA TYR A 334 13.26 -7.72 12.06
C TYR A 334 13.44 -6.79 10.86
N CYS A 335 14.44 -5.89 10.90
CA CYS A 335 14.51 -4.78 9.96
C CYS A 335 15.78 -4.73 9.11
N LEU A 336 16.88 -5.36 9.53
CA LEU A 336 18.11 -5.38 8.73
C LEU A 336 17.94 -6.33 7.55
N ARG A 337 18.15 -5.81 6.34
CA ARG A 337 18.06 -6.53 5.08
C ARG A 337 19.27 -6.19 4.22
N LYS A 338 19.69 -7.15 3.39
CA LYS A 338 20.75 -6.97 2.41
C LYS A 338 20.12 -6.73 1.04
N LYS A 339 20.44 -5.61 0.39
CA LYS A 339 20.09 -5.42 -1.03
C LYS A 339 21.03 -6.22 -1.92
N SER A 340 20.54 -6.73 -3.04
CA SER A 340 21.31 -7.60 -3.96
C SER A 340 22.67 -7.02 -4.37
N ASN A 341 22.76 -5.69 -4.46
CA ASN A 341 23.95 -4.97 -4.93
C ASN A 341 24.75 -4.30 -3.82
N GLU A 342 24.38 -4.52 -2.55
CA GLU A 342 25.03 -3.89 -1.40
C GLU A 342 25.65 -4.95 -0.48
N THR A 343 26.86 -4.68 0.00
CA THR A 343 27.57 -5.57 0.93
C THR A 343 27.07 -5.41 2.36
N GLU A 344 26.54 -4.24 2.71
CA GLU A 344 26.10 -3.88 4.06
C GLU A 344 24.62 -4.14 4.30
N LEU A 345 24.30 -4.50 5.55
CA LEU A 345 22.92 -4.59 6.00
C LEU A 345 22.37 -3.19 6.25
N LYS A 346 21.24 -2.87 5.62
CA LYS A 346 20.52 -1.62 5.86
C LYS A 346 19.18 -1.89 6.51
N CYS A 347 18.72 -0.95 7.34
CA CYS A 347 17.36 -1.00 7.86
C CYS A 347 16.37 -0.85 6.71
N ARG A 348 15.45 -1.79 6.54
CA ARG A 348 14.38 -1.73 5.51
C ARG A 348 13.45 -0.53 5.70
N PHE A 349 13.43 0.06 6.89
CA PHE A 349 12.67 1.25 7.24
C PHE A 349 13.50 2.54 7.14
N HIS A 350 14.72 2.47 6.59
CA HIS A 350 15.59 3.61 6.33
C HIS A 350 16.15 4.33 7.57
N PHE A 351 16.10 3.71 8.75
CA PHE A 351 16.80 4.21 9.93
C PHE A 351 18.32 3.98 9.87
N PRO A 352 19.14 4.88 10.44
CA PRO A 352 18.75 6.19 10.99
C PRO A 352 18.46 7.23 9.89
N PHE A 353 17.50 8.12 10.14
CA PHE A 353 17.23 9.28 9.28
C PHE A 353 18.20 10.44 9.56
N ASP A 354 18.49 11.23 8.54
CA ASP A 354 19.31 12.44 8.69
C ASP A 354 18.62 13.48 9.55
N ILE A 355 19.38 14.08 10.48
CA ILE A 355 18.91 15.18 11.33
C ILE A 355 18.70 16.42 10.46
N CYS A 356 17.60 17.14 10.69
CA CYS A 356 17.26 18.34 9.95
C CYS A 356 16.78 19.46 10.89
N PRO A 357 17.44 20.62 10.93
CA PRO A 357 17.09 21.67 11.91
C PRO A 357 15.78 22.41 11.60
N LYS A 358 15.34 22.42 10.33
CA LYS A 358 14.10 23.07 9.86
C LYS A 358 13.47 22.24 8.74
N THR A 359 12.15 22.18 8.72
CA THR A 359 11.39 21.58 7.62
C THR A 359 11.66 22.35 6.32
N LYS A 360 11.90 21.62 5.24
CA LYS A 360 12.21 22.17 3.92
C LYS A 360 11.61 21.33 2.80
N LEU A 361 11.38 21.99 1.67
CA LEU A 361 10.97 21.35 0.44
C LEU A 361 12.19 21.17 -0.48
N GLU A 362 12.48 19.93 -0.85
CA GLU A 362 13.54 19.55 -1.77
C GLU A 362 12.95 19.10 -3.11
N PHE A 363 13.70 19.31 -4.19
CA PHE A 363 13.32 18.87 -5.53
C PHE A 363 14.35 17.90 -6.08
N GLU A 364 13.93 16.66 -6.33
CA GLU A 364 14.78 15.61 -6.90
C GLU A 364 14.44 15.43 -8.38
N LYS A 365 15.45 15.42 -9.25
CA LYS A 365 15.24 15.21 -10.69
C LYS A 365 14.78 13.78 -10.95
N ILE A 366 13.69 13.63 -11.70
CA ILE A 366 13.15 12.35 -12.15
C ILE A 366 13.74 12.06 -13.53
N HIS A 367 14.33 10.88 -13.69
CA HIS A 367 14.79 10.41 -15.00
C HIS A 367 13.57 9.93 -15.80
N THR A 368 13.17 10.73 -16.79
CA THR A 368 12.12 10.39 -17.74
C THR A 368 12.70 10.30 -19.14
N SER A 369 12.17 9.42 -19.97
CA SER A 369 12.63 9.12 -21.33
C SER A 369 12.34 10.23 -22.37
N GLY A 370 12.29 11.50 -21.96
CA GLY A 370 12.06 12.67 -22.82
C GLY A 370 12.95 13.86 -22.46
N ASP A 371 13.08 14.83 -23.37
CA ASP A 371 13.97 16.00 -23.23
C ASP A 371 13.60 16.98 -22.10
N ASN A 372 12.40 16.85 -21.52
CA ASN A 372 11.97 17.73 -20.43
C ASN A 372 12.47 17.22 -19.08
N GLU A 373 13.10 18.10 -18.30
CA GLU A 373 13.45 17.80 -16.92
C GLU A 373 12.19 17.78 -16.04
N HIS A 374 11.90 16.63 -15.43
CA HIS A 374 10.84 16.52 -14.43
C HIS A 374 11.44 16.51 -13.02
N TYR A 375 10.75 17.14 -12.07
CA TYR A 375 11.18 17.21 -10.68
C TYR A 375 10.11 16.61 -9.75
N ARG A 376 10.55 15.85 -8.76
CA ARG A 376 9.74 15.35 -7.64
C ARG A 376 9.95 16.27 -6.45
N ALA A 377 8.88 16.87 -5.94
CA ALA A 377 8.92 17.55 -4.66
C ALA A 377 8.97 16.52 -3.51
N LYS A 378 9.85 16.75 -2.54
CA LYS A 378 10.04 15.92 -1.35
C LYS A 378 10.11 16.82 -0.13
N ILE A 379 9.28 16.56 0.86
CA ILE A 379 9.33 17.28 2.12
C ILE A 379 10.31 16.58 3.05
N VAL A 380 11.28 17.33 3.57
CA VAL A 380 12.19 16.88 4.62
C VAL A 380 11.78 17.60 5.90
N THR A 381 11.31 16.85 6.88
CA THR A 381 10.78 17.41 8.13
C THR A 381 11.89 17.76 9.12
N LYS A 382 11.66 18.79 9.94
CA LYS A 382 12.51 19.14 11.08
C LYS A 382 12.61 17.97 12.04
N ARG A 383 13.81 17.43 12.18
CA ARG A 383 14.09 16.20 12.93
C ARG A 383 15.31 16.40 13.81
N ASN A 384 15.16 16.15 15.11
CA ASN A 384 16.27 16.08 16.07
C ASN A 384 16.59 14.64 16.51
N ASP A 385 15.72 13.67 16.23
CA ASP A 385 15.92 12.25 16.56
C ASP A 385 15.92 11.42 15.27
N SER A 386 17.08 10.84 14.97
CA SER A 386 17.30 10.02 13.77
C SER A 386 16.50 8.71 13.77
N ARG A 387 15.99 8.28 14.93
CA ARG A 387 15.28 7.02 15.12
C ARG A 387 13.78 7.18 15.33
N LEU A 388 13.27 8.40 15.32
CA LEU A 388 11.85 8.66 15.56
C LEU A 388 11.02 8.52 14.29
N ASN A 389 9.83 7.94 14.36
CA ASN A 389 8.86 8.04 13.26
C ASN A 389 8.22 9.44 13.20
N ASN A 390 7.65 9.78 12.05
CA ASN A 390 6.68 10.87 11.99
C ASN A 390 5.46 10.51 12.83
N HIS A 391 4.94 11.49 13.57
CA HIS A 391 3.82 11.26 14.47
C HIS A 391 2.98 12.53 14.62
N GLN A 392 1.75 12.36 15.08
CA GLN A 392 0.88 13.45 15.47
C GLN A 392 0.56 13.33 16.96
N GLN A 393 0.86 14.37 17.74
CA GLN A 393 0.73 14.31 19.20
C GLN A 393 -0.69 13.97 19.67
N LEU A 394 -1.70 14.61 19.07
CA LEU A 394 -3.11 14.36 19.40
C LEU A 394 -3.48 12.88 19.19
N GLN A 395 -3.01 12.28 18.10
CA GLN A 395 -3.25 10.87 17.81
C GLN A 395 -2.58 9.93 18.79
N LEU A 396 -1.40 10.29 19.31
CA LEU A 396 -0.68 9.47 20.27
C LEU A 396 -1.32 9.49 21.65
N GLN A 397 -1.82 10.65 22.09
CA GLN A 397 -2.37 10.81 23.45
C GLN A 397 -3.87 10.55 23.54
N GLY A 398 -4.58 10.50 22.41
CA GLY A 398 -6.03 10.24 22.36
C GLY A 398 -6.85 11.53 22.31
#